data_AF-A0A081S1I9-F1
#
_entry.id   AF-A0A081S1I9-F1
#
_cell.length_a   1.000
_cell.length_b   1.000
_cell.length_c   1.000
_cell.angle_alpha   90.00
_cell.angle_beta   90.00
_cell.angle_gamma   90.00
#
_symmetry.space_group_name_H-M   'P 1'
#
loop_
_entity.id
_entity.type
_entity.pdbx_description
1 polymer ?
#
loop_
_entity_poly.entity_id
_entity_poly.type
_entity_poly.pdbx_seq_one_letter_code
_entity_poly.pdbx_strand_id
1 'polypeptide(L)'
;MCNAEFLILFIGDNMPKNKYSDNTNHSKSREKKFLAQPENSIEEDEEEIDNDTLERQLSLLNKGNKQFIDSTKRRFGKINLDQPSKELKTVRNAFNKIVKQPDEKHVLKLEEALSHWQQYDPNEFAKRSELVKNLRSEMSKLISHRQAQRAKSAGILGITVAPQHVKQFNPKVLFDGFGRVVGLKEDITQDEISNLTHSKIKSLTQTNSTAEREAPKTESESIIAFVTRLEEAATPETRPLIERAKELWFTGKVTEKTIKKLFEDAVTQLHAYPELQSLAQQLHTDASKKKTTGQYIDSLFGRRFDSELAHEMVKAPSENAKKTSRQTGQFLIQEFEQFMHKLFPNTADSERHDDRITAKMASFAKDIKKDIRPWFSQVPELTAFLDEPTFANFKAMMTKVNDGFDVIKVPFLAVKMAISQDMGMGQASWKTEGDRFYMQEVTKTRSTGTQLTAGTDLAHKVKLIEQQTDDYGTALPYQPAGDKYDNFGYGRKVAAGRILTPGQETEFERNALAQGHSVVTGASGSTNIMVHLNNYIASKDPSFSADQGYLNTLAFLVFDGGHSVNESLAVYKALQVKGDERKQVLQSYTANYTDLIDIAGEASEKWVKPALDNAFKKTQELYRKIKKHET
;
A
#
# COMPACT_ATOMS: atom_id res chain seq x y z
N MET A 1 -15.61 -17.43 -35.18
CA MET A 1 -15.07 -17.17 -36.53
C MET A 1 -14.67 -15.70 -36.60
N CYS A 2 -13.49 -15.45 -37.18
CA CYS A 2 -12.72 -14.19 -37.24
C CYS A 2 -12.07 -13.73 -35.92
N ASN A 3 -10.80 -13.30 -35.87
CA ASN A 3 -9.68 -13.43 -36.80
C ASN A 3 -8.38 -13.21 -35.98
N ALA A 4 -7.41 -14.10 -36.18
CA ALA A 4 -6.04 -13.98 -35.73
C ALA A 4 -5.19 -13.49 -36.91
N GLU A 5 -4.23 -12.59 -36.65
CA GLU A 5 -3.04 -12.20 -37.46
C GLU A 5 -2.54 -10.87 -36.85
N PHE A 6 -1.32 -10.70 -36.36
CA PHE A 6 -0.06 -10.73 -37.10
C PHE A 6 1.14 -10.96 -36.17
N LEU A 7 2.07 -11.80 -36.63
CA LEU A 7 3.48 -11.87 -36.25
C LEU A 7 4.29 -11.62 -37.54
N ILE A 8 5.48 -11.00 -37.39
CA ILE A 8 6.68 -11.09 -38.26
C ILE A 8 7.00 -9.95 -39.29
N LEU A 9 8.29 -9.52 -39.19
CA LEU A 9 9.27 -8.99 -40.17
C LEU A 9 9.46 -7.49 -40.42
N PHE A 10 10.67 -7.00 -40.06
CA PHE A 10 11.66 -6.56 -41.05
C PHE A 10 13.10 -6.82 -40.55
N ILE A 11 13.87 -7.57 -41.35
CA ILE A 11 15.35 -7.65 -41.36
C ILE A 11 15.85 -6.64 -42.39
N GLY A 12 16.99 -6.00 -42.15
CA GLY A 12 17.71 -5.22 -43.16
C GLY A 12 19.07 -4.75 -42.65
N ASP A 13 20.10 -5.53 -42.99
CA ASP A 13 21.52 -5.24 -42.80
C ASP A 13 21.96 -3.88 -43.38
N ASN A 14 22.89 -3.22 -42.70
CA ASN A 14 24.08 -2.61 -43.32
C ASN A 14 25.05 -2.08 -42.25
N MET A 15 26.13 -2.85 -42.02
CA MET A 15 27.41 -2.33 -41.53
C MET A 15 28.17 -1.65 -42.70
N PRO A 16 29.04 -0.66 -42.44
CA PRO A 16 30.46 -1.02 -42.29
C PRO A 16 31.27 -0.23 -41.24
N LYS A 17 32.06 -1.00 -40.49
CA LYS A 17 33.51 -0.88 -40.19
C LYS A 17 34.10 0.40 -39.57
N ASN A 18 34.65 0.17 -38.38
CA ASN A 18 35.96 0.58 -37.81
C ASN A 18 36.42 2.05 -37.88
N LYS A 19 36.75 2.59 -36.70
CA LYS A 19 38.15 2.95 -36.38
C LYS A 19 38.41 3.05 -34.86
N TYR A 20 39.52 2.42 -34.49
CA TYR A 20 40.24 2.44 -33.22
C TYR A 20 40.66 3.86 -32.78
N SER A 21 40.66 4.09 -31.46
CA SER A 21 41.77 4.66 -30.68
C SER A 21 41.38 4.59 -29.18
N ASP A 22 41.88 3.61 -28.43
CA ASP A 22 43.03 3.76 -27.54
C ASP A 22 43.05 5.08 -26.75
N ASN A 23 42.78 4.99 -25.44
CA ASN A 23 43.66 5.61 -24.47
C ASN A 23 43.61 4.89 -23.12
N THR A 24 44.74 4.29 -22.79
CA THR A 24 45.11 3.64 -21.53
C THR A 24 45.73 4.65 -20.56
N ASN A 25 45.85 4.22 -19.30
CA ASN A 25 46.70 4.74 -18.21
C ASN A 25 46.13 5.93 -17.40
N HIS A 26 46.14 5.95 -16.05
CA HIS A 26 47.08 5.36 -15.09
C HIS A 26 46.44 5.00 -13.75
N SER A 27 46.92 3.88 -13.19
CA SER A 27 46.92 3.60 -11.75
C SER A 27 47.79 4.59 -10.98
N LYS A 28 47.35 5.05 -9.81
CA LYS A 28 48.26 5.31 -8.68
C LYS A 28 47.62 4.88 -7.37
N SER A 29 48.23 3.86 -6.78
CA SER A 29 48.15 3.44 -5.40
C SER A 29 48.43 4.59 -4.43
N ARG A 30 47.69 4.67 -3.32
CA ARG A 30 48.22 5.17 -2.05
C ARG A 30 47.48 4.53 -0.89
N GLU A 31 48.15 3.55 -0.29
CA GLU A 31 47.91 3.10 1.08
C GLU A 31 48.10 4.29 2.03
N LYS A 32 47.15 4.47 2.96
CA LYS A 32 47.40 5.08 4.27
C LYS A 32 46.56 4.34 5.31
N LYS A 33 47.24 3.58 6.17
CA LYS A 33 46.77 3.22 7.52
C LYS A 33 46.74 4.50 8.37
N PHE A 34 45.64 4.76 9.08
CA PHE A 34 45.55 4.81 10.55
C PHE A 34 44.24 5.47 11.03
N LEU A 35 43.66 4.84 12.05
CA LEU A 35 42.74 5.34 13.10
C LEU A 35 41.24 5.45 12.80
N ALA A 36 40.52 4.60 13.54
CA ALA A 36 39.08 4.58 13.72
C ALA A 36 38.59 5.78 14.53
N GLN A 37 37.57 6.46 14.03
CA GLN A 37 36.43 7.02 14.77
C GLN A 37 35.18 6.99 13.87
N PRO A 38 33.97 6.77 14.41
CA PRO A 38 32.76 6.61 13.61
C PRO A 38 32.14 7.98 13.32
N GLU A 39 32.39 8.53 12.14
CA GLU A 39 31.55 9.59 11.58
C GLU A 39 30.34 8.94 10.91
N ASN A 40 29.24 8.86 11.67
CA ASN A 40 27.90 8.69 11.11
C ASN A 40 27.54 10.00 10.39
N SER A 41 27.86 10.07 9.11
CA SER A 41 27.19 10.94 8.14
C SER A 41 26.87 10.08 6.93
N ILE A 42 25.84 9.26 7.06
CA ILE A 42 25.13 8.77 5.88
C ILE A 42 24.44 10.02 5.33
N GLU A 43 24.95 10.52 4.21
CA GLU A 43 24.25 11.51 3.39
C GLU A 43 22.82 11.01 3.21
N GLU A 44 21.88 11.70 3.84
CA GLU A 44 20.48 11.62 3.48
C GLU A 44 20.45 11.99 2.00
N ASP A 45 20.29 11.00 1.12
CA ASP A 45 19.75 11.23 -0.22
C ASP A 45 18.30 11.72 -0.02
N GLU A 46 18.15 12.96 0.47
CA GLU A 46 16.99 13.78 0.20
C GLU A 46 16.89 13.81 -1.33
N GLU A 47 16.02 12.98 -1.89
CA GLU A 47 15.63 13.07 -3.28
C GLU A 47 15.03 14.48 -3.46
N GLU A 48 15.89 15.43 -3.79
CA GLU A 48 15.59 16.84 -3.95
C GLU A 48 14.41 16.91 -4.91
N ILE A 49 13.36 17.67 -4.54
CA ILE A 49 12.22 17.93 -5.42
C ILE A 49 12.71 18.94 -6.46
N ASP A 50 13.63 18.48 -7.30
CA ASP A 50 14.34 19.25 -8.30
C ASP A 50 13.42 19.47 -9.50
N ASN A 51 13.44 20.70 -10.02
CA ASN A 51 12.72 21.07 -11.22
C ASN A 51 13.19 20.22 -12.43
N ASP A 52 14.44 19.77 -12.47
CA ASP A 52 14.95 18.87 -13.51
C ASP A 52 14.27 17.51 -13.49
N THR A 53 13.85 17.03 -12.31
CA THR A 53 13.10 15.75 -12.18
C THR A 53 11.67 15.89 -12.69
N LEU A 54 11.02 17.04 -12.47
CA LEU A 54 9.69 17.32 -13.03
C LEU A 54 9.74 17.44 -14.57
N GLU A 55 10.73 18.17 -15.12
CA GLU A 55 10.88 18.32 -16.57
C GLU A 55 11.11 16.98 -17.29
N ARG A 56 11.79 16.02 -16.65
CA ARG A 56 11.95 14.65 -17.16
C ARG A 56 10.67 13.80 -17.10
N GLN A 57 9.74 14.14 -16.20
CA GLN A 57 8.48 13.39 -16.00
C GLN A 57 7.28 13.94 -16.81
N LEU A 58 7.42 15.13 -17.38
CA LEU A 58 6.45 15.74 -18.28
C LEU A 58 6.86 15.43 -19.72
N SER A 59 6.07 14.61 -20.41
CA SER A 59 6.34 14.25 -21.80
C SER A 59 5.72 15.26 -22.77
N LEU A 60 4.41 15.52 -22.64
CA LEU A 60 3.64 16.40 -23.54
C LEU A 60 3.84 17.89 -23.22
N LEU A 61 3.93 18.26 -21.94
CA LEU A 61 4.12 19.65 -21.51
C LEU A 61 5.57 20.14 -21.59
N ASN A 62 6.50 19.29 -22.03
CA ASN A 62 7.90 19.65 -22.23
C ASN A 62 8.05 20.64 -23.41
N LYS A 63 8.88 21.68 -23.23
CA LYS A 63 9.20 22.70 -24.26
C LYS A 63 9.64 22.11 -25.60
N GLY A 64 10.31 20.95 -25.60
CA GLY A 64 10.77 20.27 -26.81
C GLY A 64 9.71 19.39 -27.50
N ASN A 65 8.62 19.04 -26.81
CA ASN A 65 7.65 18.09 -27.34
C ASN A 65 6.49 18.79 -28.06
N LYS A 66 6.31 18.48 -29.35
CA LYS A 66 5.22 19.02 -30.19
C LYS A 66 4.11 18.01 -30.46
N GLN A 67 4.17 16.82 -29.89
CA GLN A 67 3.26 15.69 -30.17
C GLN A 67 1.78 16.07 -30.03
N PHE A 68 1.40 16.78 -28.96
CA PHE A 68 0.01 17.21 -28.78
C PHE A 68 -0.41 18.18 -29.90
N ILE A 69 0.36 19.24 -30.13
CA ILE A 69 0.09 20.22 -31.18
C ILE A 69 0.06 19.56 -32.57
N ASP A 70 1.01 18.68 -32.88
CA ASP A 70 1.10 18.00 -34.16
C ASP A 70 -0.07 17.02 -34.38
N SER A 71 -0.56 16.35 -33.33
CA SER A 71 -1.75 15.50 -33.41
C SER A 71 -3.04 16.27 -33.74
N THR A 72 -3.03 17.58 -33.48
CA THR A 72 -4.16 18.45 -33.76
C THR A 72 -4.12 19.02 -35.17
N LYS A 73 -2.99 18.98 -35.88
CA LYS A 73 -2.85 19.51 -37.24
C LYS A 73 -3.51 18.56 -38.26
N ARG A 74 -4.16 19.13 -39.28
CA ARG A 74 -4.70 18.36 -40.42
C ARG A 74 -3.72 18.42 -41.59
N ARG A 75 -3.34 17.26 -42.13
CA ARG A 75 -2.48 17.14 -43.33
C ARG A 75 -3.12 16.25 -44.37
N PHE A 76 -2.93 16.59 -45.64
CA PHE A 76 -3.22 15.72 -46.78
C PHE A 76 -1.95 15.59 -47.63
N GLY A 77 -1.27 14.45 -47.55
CA GLY A 77 0.07 14.29 -48.12
C GLY A 77 1.06 15.31 -47.54
N LYS A 78 1.71 16.11 -48.41
CA LYS A 78 2.61 17.21 -48.02
C LYS A 78 1.89 18.55 -47.77
N ILE A 79 0.57 18.62 -47.99
CA ILE A 79 -0.20 19.87 -47.91
C ILE A 79 -0.75 20.03 -46.49
N ASN A 80 -0.47 21.18 -45.88
CA ASN A 80 -1.00 21.56 -44.57
C ASN A 80 -2.41 22.16 -44.73
N LEU A 81 -3.43 21.47 -44.23
CA LEU A 81 -4.85 21.88 -44.29
C LEU A 81 -5.37 22.28 -42.90
N ASP A 82 -4.49 22.82 -42.06
CA ASP A 82 -4.78 23.08 -40.66
C ASP A 82 -5.83 24.19 -40.45
N GLN A 83 -7.10 23.79 -40.44
CA GLN A 83 -8.25 24.62 -40.09
C GLN A 83 -8.91 24.08 -38.82
N PRO A 84 -8.32 24.34 -37.64
CA PRO A 84 -8.91 23.94 -36.36
C PRO A 84 -10.20 24.73 -36.07
N SER A 85 -11.12 24.13 -35.32
CA SER A 85 -12.28 24.82 -34.74
C SER A 85 -11.85 25.98 -33.84
N LYS A 86 -12.78 26.89 -33.52
CA LYS A 86 -12.50 28.03 -32.63
C LYS A 86 -12.05 27.53 -31.25
N GLU A 87 -12.65 26.45 -30.81
CA GLU A 87 -12.41 25.74 -29.55
C GLU A 87 -11.01 25.14 -29.54
N LEU A 88 -10.62 24.42 -30.60
CA LEU A 88 -9.29 23.83 -30.73
C LEU A 88 -8.19 24.90 -30.84
N LYS A 89 -8.46 26.07 -31.45
CA LYS A 89 -7.53 27.21 -31.43
C LYS A 89 -7.29 27.69 -30.00
N THR A 90 -8.33 27.79 -29.19
CA THR A 90 -8.24 28.16 -27.77
C THR A 90 -7.41 27.15 -26.98
N VAL A 91 -7.64 25.83 -27.20
CA VAL A 91 -6.84 24.76 -26.59
C VAL A 91 -5.36 24.88 -26.96
N ARG A 92 -5.04 25.05 -28.25
CA ARG A 92 -3.64 25.21 -28.70
C ARG A 92 -2.97 26.44 -28.09
N ASN A 93 -3.69 27.55 -28.00
CA ASN A 93 -3.18 28.77 -27.39
C ASN A 93 -2.90 28.60 -25.89
N ALA A 94 -3.81 27.94 -25.16
CA ALA A 94 -3.62 27.63 -23.75
C ALA A 94 -2.44 26.66 -23.55
N PHE A 95 -2.35 25.61 -24.38
CA PHE A 95 -1.24 24.65 -24.39
C PHE A 95 0.12 25.32 -24.60
N ASN A 96 0.24 26.20 -25.60
CA ASN A 96 1.50 26.90 -25.85
C ASN A 96 1.89 27.86 -24.71
N LYS A 97 0.92 28.36 -23.93
CA LYS A 97 1.19 29.21 -22.77
C LYS A 97 1.72 28.39 -21.60
N ILE A 98 1.10 27.25 -21.26
CA ILE A 98 1.60 26.37 -20.19
C ILE A 98 3.00 25.81 -20.49
N VAL A 99 3.28 25.46 -21.75
CA VAL A 99 4.62 24.99 -22.15
C VAL A 99 5.69 26.07 -21.94
N LYS A 100 5.33 27.34 -22.16
CA LYS A 100 6.24 28.47 -21.90
C LYS A 100 6.35 28.79 -20.41
N GLN A 101 5.24 28.73 -19.69
CA GLN A 101 5.09 29.10 -18.29
C GLN A 101 4.29 28.01 -17.56
N PRO A 102 4.98 26.97 -17.04
CA PRO A 102 4.33 25.85 -16.37
C PRO A 102 3.95 26.24 -14.93
N ASP A 103 2.81 26.93 -14.81
CA ASP A 103 2.21 27.38 -13.56
C ASP A 103 0.71 27.00 -13.46
N GLU A 104 0.15 27.09 -12.25
CA GLU A 104 -1.22 26.70 -11.94
C GLU A 104 -2.26 27.53 -12.72
N LYS A 105 -1.99 28.82 -12.96
CA LYS A 105 -2.88 29.72 -13.71
C LYS A 105 -3.03 29.30 -15.17
N HIS A 106 -1.95 28.87 -15.79
CA HIS A 106 -1.98 28.39 -17.18
C HIS A 106 -2.55 26.97 -17.30
N VAL A 107 -2.41 26.13 -16.27
CA VAL A 107 -3.10 24.83 -16.19
C VAL A 107 -4.61 25.02 -16.18
N LEU A 108 -5.15 25.89 -15.31
CA LEU A 108 -6.59 26.14 -15.22
C LEU A 108 -7.18 26.60 -16.56
N LYS A 109 -6.50 27.54 -17.23
CA LYS A 109 -6.91 28.01 -18.57
C LYS A 109 -6.91 26.92 -19.64
N LEU A 110 -5.97 25.96 -19.55
CA LEU A 110 -5.94 24.83 -20.48
C LEU A 110 -7.06 23.84 -20.17
N GLU A 111 -7.36 23.57 -18.90
CA GLU A 111 -8.49 22.70 -18.55
C GLU A 111 -9.84 23.31 -18.97
N GLU A 112 -10.04 24.61 -18.74
CA GLU A 112 -11.22 25.34 -19.22
C GLU A 112 -11.36 25.22 -20.74
N ALA A 113 -10.27 25.40 -21.48
CA ALA A 113 -10.26 25.27 -22.93
C ALA A 113 -10.57 23.84 -23.40
N LEU A 114 -10.03 22.82 -22.71
CA LEU A 114 -10.29 21.41 -23.01
C LEU A 114 -11.75 21.03 -22.74
N SER A 115 -12.32 21.47 -21.63
CA SER A 115 -13.71 21.24 -21.27
C SER A 115 -14.67 21.93 -22.25
N HIS A 116 -14.37 23.17 -22.62
CA HIS A 116 -15.13 23.88 -23.66
C HIS A 116 -15.02 23.18 -25.02
N TRP A 117 -13.85 22.69 -25.41
CA TRP A 117 -13.70 21.91 -26.65
C TRP A 117 -14.46 20.58 -26.62
N GLN A 118 -14.47 19.89 -25.48
CA GLN A 118 -15.24 18.66 -25.29
C GLN A 118 -16.76 18.90 -25.43
N GLN A 119 -17.25 20.02 -24.89
CA GLN A 119 -18.67 20.37 -24.92
C GLN A 119 -19.14 20.80 -26.31
N TYR A 120 -18.38 21.67 -26.99
CA TYR A 120 -18.81 22.33 -28.21
C TYR A 120 -18.34 21.65 -29.50
N ASP A 121 -17.32 20.78 -29.43
CA ASP A 121 -16.81 20.03 -30.58
C ASP A 121 -16.45 18.56 -30.23
N PRO A 122 -17.40 17.77 -29.69
CA PRO A 122 -17.14 16.45 -29.10
C PRO A 122 -16.55 15.44 -30.09
N ASN A 123 -16.93 15.52 -31.37
CA ASN A 123 -16.42 14.62 -32.41
C ASN A 123 -14.95 14.88 -32.75
N GLU A 124 -14.51 16.14 -32.68
CA GLU A 124 -13.12 16.49 -32.90
C GLU A 124 -12.26 16.16 -31.66
N PHE A 125 -12.84 16.35 -30.47
CA PHE A 125 -12.26 15.99 -29.19
C PHE A 125 -12.05 14.47 -29.05
N ALA A 126 -13.06 13.67 -29.39
CA ALA A 126 -13.04 12.20 -29.23
C ALA A 126 -11.88 11.53 -29.99
N LYS A 127 -11.44 12.11 -31.12
CA LYS A 127 -10.28 11.64 -31.89
C LYS A 127 -8.96 11.71 -31.13
N ARG A 128 -8.90 12.45 -30.02
CA ARG A 128 -7.70 12.72 -29.22
C ARG A 128 -7.92 12.46 -27.73
N SER A 129 -8.97 11.72 -27.37
CA SER A 129 -9.35 11.45 -25.98
C SER A 129 -8.17 10.92 -25.14
N GLU A 130 -7.37 10.00 -25.67
CA GLU A 130 -6.22 9.43 -24.94
C GLU A 130 -5.08 10.45 -24.75
N LEU A 131 -4.78 11.28 -25.75
CA LEU A 131 -3.78 12.35 -25.63
C LEU A 131 -4.24 13.44 -24.66
N VAL A 132 -5.53 13.79 -24.68
CA VAL A 132 -6.11 14.74 -23.72
C VAL A 132 -6.08 14.17 -22.31
N LYS A 133 -6.34 12.86 -22.14
CA LYS A 133 -6.23 12.17 -20.86
C LYS A 133 -4.79 12.19 -20.31
N ASN A 134 -3.80 11.94 -21.17
CA ASN A 134 -2.39 12.03 -20.80
C ASN A 134 -1.99 13.48 -20.44
N LEU A 135 -2.44 14.46 -21.23
CA LEU A 135 -2.23 15.87 -20.98
C LEU A 135 -2.82 16.32 -19.63
N ARG A 136 -4.07 15.90 -19.33
CA ARG A 136 -4.70 16.10 -18.02
C ARG A 136 -3.89 15.48 -16.89
N SER A 137 -3.37 14.26 -17.08
CA SER A 137 -2.49 13.65 -16.07
C SER A 137 -1.18 14.42 -15.85
N GLU A 138 -0.60 15.04 -16.88
CA GLU A 138 0.61 15.86 -16.74
C GLU A 138 0.31 17.22 -16.09
N MET A 139 -0.80 17.85 -16.45
CA MET A 139 -1.30 19.07 -15.79
C MET A 139 -1.48 18.86 -14.29
N SER A 140 -2.10 17.74 -13.88
CA SER A 140 -2.26 17.40 -12.46
C SER A 140 -0.91 17.20 -11.76
N LYS A 141 0.07 16.55 -12.40
CA LYS A 141 1.42 16.37 -11.83
C LYS A 141 2.11 17.72 -11.61
N LEU A 142 2.02 18.62 -12.59
CA LEU A 142 2.62 19.95 -12.51
C LEU A 142 2.04 20.76 -11.34
N ILE A 143 0.70 20.80 -11.21
CA ILE A 143 0.04 21.48 -10.09
C ILE A 143 0.52 20.88 -8.76
N SER A 144 0.44 19.56 -8.61
CA SER A 144 0.80 18.90 -7.35
C SER A 144 2.27 19.11 -6.99
N HIS A 145 3.18 19.10 -7.96
CA HIS A 145 4.59 19.42 -7.72
C HIS A 145 4.78 20.84 -7.20
N ARG A 146 4.14 21.85 -7.81
CA ARG A 146 4.21 23.25 -7.36
C ARG A 146 3.65 23.44 -5.96
N GLN A 147 2.49 22.84 -5.68
CA GLN A 147 1.83 22.94 -4.38
C GLN A 147 2.63 22.22 -3.29
N ALA A 148 3.25 21.06 -3.61
CA ALA A 148 4.15 20.36 -2.70
C ALA A 148 5.45 21.14 -2.45
N GLN A 149 6.05 21.74 -3.49
CA GLN A 149 7.20 22.64 -3.35
C GLN A 149 6.86 23.82 -2.44
N ARG A 150 5.70 24.46 -2.63
CA ARG A 150 5.22 25.55 -1.77
C ARG A 150 5.12 25.11 -0.30
N ALA A 151 4.56 23.92 -0.04
CA ALA A 151 4.50 23.35 1.30
C ALA A 151 5.89 22.97 1.88
N LYS A 152 6.81 22.46 1.05
CA LYS A 152 8.20 22.15 1.45
C LYS A 152 8.93 23.43 1.85
N SER A 153 8.84 24.47 1.03
CA SER A 153 9.42 25.79 1.30
C SER A 153 8.85 26.43 2.57
N ALA A 154 7.57 26.17 2.89
CA ALA A 154 6.94 26.60 4.13
C ALA A 154 7.28 25.72 5.36
N GLY A 155 8.05 24.63 5.18
CA GLY A 155 8.46 23.73 6.27
C GLY A 155 7.34 22.84 6.83
N ILE A 156 6.19 22.75 6.15
CA ILE A 156 5.00 22.03 6.64
C ILE A 156 4.64 20.81 5.82
N LEU A 157 5.35 20.51 4.73
CA LEU A 157 5.06 19.33 3.92
C LEU A 157 5.18 18.05 4.77
N GLY A 158 4.16 17.20 4.71
CA GLY A 158 4.11 15.92 5.41
C GLY A 158 3.67 16.00 6.88
N ILE A 159 3.46 17.18 7.45
CA ILE A 159 2.92 17.28 8.81
C ILE A 159 1.46 16.80 8.84
N THR A 160 1.12 15.96 9.80
CA THR A 160 -0.26 15.50 10.03
C THR A 160 -0.97 16.46 10.97
N VAL A 161 -2.19 16.91 10.66
CA VAL A 161 -3.04 17.73 11.54
C VAL A 161 -4.40 17.08 11.80
N ALA A 162 -4.99 17.33 12.97
CA ALA A 162 -6.22 16.70 13.41
C ALA A 162 -7.40 17.02 12.45
N PRO A 163 -8.36 16.09 12.23
CA PRO A 163 -9.48 16.30 11.30
C PRO A 163 -10.31 17.57 11.57
N GLN A 164 -10.37 18.02 12.83
CA GLN A 164 -11.04 19.28 13.21
C GLN A 164 -10.32 20.53 12.66
N HIS A 165 -8.98 20.51 12.63
CA HIS A 165 -8.16 21.59 12.09
C HIS A 165 -8.06 21.50 10.56
N VAL A 166 -8.15 20.30 9.98
CA VAL A 166 -8.20 20.10 8.52
C VAL A 166 -9.26 20.98 7.88
N LYS A 167 -10.48 21.04 8.45
CA LYS A 167 -11.57 21.86 7.88
C LYS A 167 -11.24 23.34 7.81
N GLN A 168 -10.57 23.88 8.82
CA GLN A 168 -10.18 25.29 8.88
C GLN A 168 -9.16 25.63 7.78
N PHE A 169 -8.21 24.72 7.52
CA PHE A 169 -7.13 24.95 6.57
C PHE A 169 -7.43 24.43 5.16
N ASN A 170 -8.46 23.60 4.96
CA ASN A 170 -8.83 23.00 3.67
C ASN A 170 -8.97 24.00 2.49
N PRO A 171 -9.40 25.26 2.70
CA PRO A 171 -9.43 26.24 1.61
C PRO A 171 -8.05 26.54 1.02
N LYS A 172 -6.99 26.50 1.84
CA LYS A 172 -5.62 26.91 1.48
C LYS A 172 -4.62 25.75 1.42
N VAL A 173 -4.88 24.70 2.17
CA VAL A 173 -3.97 23.57 2.37
C VAL A 173 -4.60 22.31 1.83
N LEU A 174 -3.83 21.54 1.07
CA LEU A 174 -4.20 20.21 0.64
C LEU A 174 -3.77 19.21 1.70
N PHE A 175 -4.75 18.46 2.19
CA PHE A 175 -4.51 17.33 3.07
C PHE A 175 -4.79 16.04 2.32
N ASP A 176 -4.02 15.01 2.63
CA ASP A 176 -4.41 13.66 2.28
C ASP A 176 -5.49 13.13 3.24
N GLY A 177 -5.96 11.91 2.96
CA GLY A 177 -6.98 11.24 3.74
C GLY A 177 -6.61 10.86 5.17
N PHE A 178 -5.35 11.09 5.58
CA PHE A 178 -4.89 10.97 6.97
C PHE A 178 -4.64 12.33 7.63
N GLY A 179 -5.01 13.43 6.97
CA GLY A 179 -4.78 14.79 7.47
C GLY A 179 -3.34 15.27 7.31
N ARG A 180 -2.54 14.63 6.44
CA ARG A 180 -1.17 15.08 6.15
C ARG A 180 -1.15 16.18 5.11
N VAL A 181 -0.42 17.25 5.38
CA VAL A 181 -0.17 18.31 4.40
C VAL A 181 0.58 17.71 3.21
N VAL A 182 -0.03 17.77 2.04
CA VAL A 182 0.57 17.30 0.79
C VAL A 182 0.80 18.42 -0.22
N GLY A 183 0.31 19.61 0.07
CA GLY A 183 0.55 20.80 -0.73
C GLY A 183 -0.18 22.01 -0.20
N LEU A 184 0.18 23.17 -0.72
CA LEU A 184 -0.48 24.44 -0.47
C LEU A 184 -1.12 24.94 -1.76
N LYS A 185 -2.42 25.23 -1.75
CA LYS A 185 -3.18 25.78 -2.92
C LYS A 185 -2.79 27.23 -3.21
N GLU A 186 -2.48 27.95 -2.16
CA GLU A 186 -2.02 29.33 -2.18
C GLU A 186 -0.98 29.55 -1.08
N ASP A 187 -0.31 30.70 -1.10
CA ASP A 187 0.63 31.06 -0.05
C ASP A 187 -0.14 31.30 1.28
N ILE A 188 0.41 30.79 2.38
CA ILE A 188 -0.13 30.95 3.73
C ILE A 188 0.80 31.83 4.57
N THR A 189 0.25 32.53 5.56
CA THR A 189 1.04 33.42 6.42
C THR A 189 1.91 32.65 7.42
N GLN A 190 2.93 33.30 7.99
CA GLN A 190 3.75 32.70 9.05
C GLN A 190 2.93 32.34 10.30
N ASP A 191 1.88 33.12 10.60
CA ASP A 191 0.95 32.81 11.68
C ASP A 191 0.15 31.54 11.36
N GLU A 192 -0.31 31.38 10.12
CA GLU A 192 -0.99 30.17 9.66
C GLU A 192 -0.05 28.94 9.68
N ILE A 193 1.21 29.09 9.26
CA ILE A 193 2.25 28.05 9.37
C ILE A 193 2.49 27.66 10.83
N SER A 194 2.64 28.64 11.70
CA SER A 194 2.86 28.42 13.13
C SER A 194 1.66 27.70 13.76
N ASN A 195 0.44 28.12 13.42
CA ASN A 195 -0.79 27.46 13.87
C ASN A 195 -0.89 26.02 13.36
N LEU A 196 -0.54 25.76 12.09
CA LEU A 196 -0.54 24.40 11.52
C LEU A 196 0.50 23.51 12.19
N THR A 197 1.69 24.05 12.44
CA THR A 197 2.80 23.35 13.10
C THR A 197 2.47 23.06 14.56
N HIS A 198 1.84 24.00 15.26
CA HIS A 198 1.32 23.80 16.61
C HIS A 198 0.16 22.81 16.66
N SER A 199 -0.63 22.74 15.59
CA SER A 199 -1.74 21.81 15.40
C SER A 199 -1.31 20.43 14.87
N LYS A 200 0.01 20.20 14.71
CA LYS A 200 0.56 18.91 14.32
C LYS A 200 0.06 17.85 15.30
N ILE A 201 -0.57 16.80 14.77
CA ILE A 201 -0.97 15.63 15.56
C ILE A 201 0.31 15.07 16.20
N LYS A 202 0.48 15.37 17.49
CA LYS A 202 0.98 14.35 18.42
C LYS A 202 -0.06 13.25 18.42
N SER A 203 0.35 11.98 18.38
CA SER A 203 -0.55 10.82 18.28
C SER A 203 -1.88 11.08 18.96
N LEU A 204 -3.02 10.72 18.37
CA LEU A 204 -4.32 10.83 19.06
C LEU A 204 -4.27 10.16 20.46
N THR A 205 -3.34 9.22 20.65
CA THR A 205 -3.04 8.53 21.92
C THR A 205 -2.03 9.22 22.85
N GLN A 206 -1.24 10.18 22.36
CA GLN A 206 -0.37 11.07 23.15
C GLN A 206 -1.10 12.36 23.59
N THR A 207 -2.26 12.65 22.99
CA THR A 207 -3.19 13.73 23.40
C THR A 207 -4.38 13.22 24.21
N ASN A 208 -4.39 11.96 24.63
CA ASN A 208 -5.43 11.52 25.53
C ASN A 208 -5.19 12.15 26.91
N SER A 209 -5.80 13.30 27.14
CA SER A 209 -5.91 13.85 28.48
C SER A 209 -7.08 13.18 29.19
N THR A 210 -7.02 13.17 30.51
CA THR A 210 -8.06 12.76 31.46
C THR A 210 -9.36 13.56 31.39
N ALA A 211 -9.50 14.50 30.44
CA ALA A 211 -10.73 15.27 30.24
C ALA A 211 -11.80 14.40 29.56
N GLU A 212 -13.08 14.65 29.87
CA GLU A 212 -14.20 14.10 29.11
C GLU A 212 -13.97 14.33 27.62
N ARG A 213 -13.80 13.23 26.88
CA ARG A 213 -13.60 13.28 25.43
C ARG A 213 -14.84 13.92 24.79
N GLU A 214 -14.67 15.07 24.12
CA GLU A 214 -15.76 15.64 23.32
C GLU A 214 -16.10 14.74 22.10
N ALA A 215 -15.09 14.05 21.54
CA ALA A 215 -15.27 13.14 20.42
C ALA A 215 -15.77 11.74 20.87
N PRO A 216 -16.76 11.15 20.18
CA PRO A 216 -17.25 9.81 20.53
C PRO A 216 -16.25 8.69 20.25
N LYS A 217 -16.24 7.66 21.10
CA LYS A 217 -15.50 6.39 20.85
C LYS A 217 -16.07 5.66 19.64
N THR A 218 -15.20 5.05 18.84
CA THR A 218 -15.64 4.09 17.82
C THR A 218 -16.13 2.80 18.47
N GLU A 219 -16.80 1.97 17.69
CA GLU A 219 -17.34 0.69 18.15
C GLU A 219 -16.20 -0.23 18.64
N SER A 220 -15.11 -0.32 17.88
CA SER A 220 -13.92 -1.11 18.21
C SER A 220 -13.23 -0.60 19.49
N GLU A 221 -13.07 0.72 19.64
CA GLU A 221 -12.51 1.31 20.86
C GLU A 221 -13.39 1.02 22.08
N SER A 222 -14.72 1.08 21.91
CA SER A 222 -15.68 0.82 22.98
C SER A 222 -15.60 -0.61 23.48
N ILE A 223 -15.44 -1.59 22.59
CA ILE A 223 -15.24 -3.01 22.97
C ILE A 223 -13.95 -3.17 23.78
N ILE A 224 -12.81 -2.64 23.30
CA ILE A 224 -11.53 -2.79 24.00
C ILE A 224 -11.58 -2.11 25.38
N ALA A 225 -12.15 -0.91 25.47
CA ALA A 225 -12.35 -0.20 26.73
C ALA A 225 -13.23 -1.01 27.70
N PHE A 226 -14.35 -1.54 27.21
CA PHE A 226 -15.30 -2.32 28.00
C PHE A 226 -14.66 -3.59 28.56
N VAL A 227 -14.11 -4.45 27.69
CA VAL A 227 -13.50 -5.72 28.10
C VAL A 227 -12.34 -5.49 29.07
N THR A 228 -11.49 -4.49 28.81
CA THR A 228 -10.37 -4.18 29.70
C THR A 228 -10.84 -3.86 31.12
N ARG A 229 -11.90 -3.06 31.27
CA ARG A 229 -12.41 -2.66 32.59
C ARG A 229 -13.16 -3.80 33.30
N LEU A 230 -13.86 -4.63 32.54
CA LEU A 230 -14.52 -5.81 33.06
C LEU A 230 -13.53 -6.87 33.58
N GLU A 231 -12.40 -7.05 32.88
CA GLU A 231 -11.32 -7.95 33.31
C GLU A 231 -10.59 -7.42 34.55
N GLU A 232 -10.37 -6.10 34.65
CA GLU A 232 -9.77 -5.47 35.83
C GLU A 232 -10.61 -5.68 37.10
N ALA A 233 -11.94 -5.64 36.97
CA ALA A 233 -12.85 -5.90 38.09
C ALA A 233 -12.89 -7.37 38.51
N ALA A 234 -12.61 -8.29 37.57
CA ALA A 234 -12.48 -9.73 37.80
C ALA A 234 -13.63 -10.38 38.58
N THR A 235 -14.88 -9.99 38.33
CA THR A 235 -16.06 -10.58 38.99
C THR A 235 -16.78 -11.62 38.12
N PRO A 236 -17.48 -12.61 38.70
CA PRO A 236 -18.18 -13.64 37.93
C PRO A 236 -19.22 -13.10 36.95
N GLU A 237 -19.89 -12.00 37.30
CA GLU A 237 -20.92 -11.37 36.48
C GLU A 237 -20.37 -10.68 35.24
N THR A 238 -19.08 -10.33 35.20
CA THR A 238 -18.46 -9.71 34.02
C THR A 238 -18.09 -10.73 32.95
N ARG A 239 -17.84 -12.00 33.33
CA ARG A 239 -17.36 -13.03 32.40
C ARG A 239 -18.27 -13.25 31.18
N PRO A 240 -19.61 -13.39 31.30
CA PRO A 240 -20.47 -13.55 30.11
C PRO A 240 -20.42 -12.33 29.17
N LEU A 241 -20.26 -11.12 29.72
CA LEU A 241 -20.16 -9.89 28.93
C LEU A 241 -18.82 -9.79 28.20
N ILE A 242 -17.73 -10.23 28.85
CA ILE A 242 -16.40 -10.33 28.23
C ILE A 242 -16.44 -11.31 27.05
N GLU A 243 -16.96 -12.53 27.25
CA GLU A 243 -17.00 -13.54 26.19
C GLU A 243 -17.84 -13.06 25.00
N ARG A 244 -19.00 -12.45 25.25
CA ARG A 244 -19.84 -11.88 24.18
C ARG A 244 -19.15 -10.75 23.43
N ALA A 245 -18.42 -9.88 24.14
CA ALA A 245 -17.67 -8.79 23.51
C ALA A 245 -16.50 -9.33 22.66
N LYS A 246 -15.77 -10.34 23.15
CA LYS A 246 -14.73 -11.04 22.40
C LYS A 246 -15.31 -11.76 21.18
N GLU A 247 -16.47 -12.40 21.30
CA GLU A 247 -17.17 -13.04 20.18
C GLU A 247 -17.51 -12.03 19.09
N LEU A 248 -18.06 -10.85 19.44
CA LEU A 248 -18.33 -9.78 18.48
C LEU A 248 -17.05 -9.32 17.77
N TRP A 249 -15.95 -9.20 18.51
CA TRP A 249 -14.65 -8.85 17.94
C TRP A 249 -14.14 -9.92 16.96
N PHE A 250 -14.03 -11.17 17.40
CA PHE A 250 -13.48 -12.26 16.60
C PHE A 250 -14.36 -12.62 15.40
N THR A 251 -15.67 -12.43 15.50
CA THR A 251 -16.57 -12.62 14.36
C THR A 251 -16.63 -11.43 13.40
N GLY A 252 -15.92 -10.33 13.69
CA GLY A 252 -15.94 -9.11 12.89
C GLY A 252 -17.27 -8.37 12.91
N LYS A 253 -18.14 -8.64 13.88
CA LYS A 253 -19.50 -8.09 13.97
C LYS A 253 -19.54 -6.86 14.86
N VAL A 254 -18.53 -5.99 14.76
CA VAL A 254 -18.40 -4.78 15.59
C VAL A 254 -19.13 -3.62 14.91
N THR A 255 -20.47 -3.64 15.03
CA THR A 255 -21.38 -2.63 14.44
C THR A 255 -22.04 -1.80 15.54
N GLU A 256 -22.52 -0.62 15.19
CA GLU A 256 -23.35 0.21 16.07
C GLU A 256 -24.49 -0.60 16.71
N LYS A 257 -25.21 -1.40 15.91
CA LYS A 257 -26.35 -2.20 16.38
C LYS A 257 -25.94 -3.24 17.41
N THR A 258 -24.86 -3.97 17.16
CA THR A 258 -24.40 -5.05 18.05
C THR A 258 -23.81 -4.50 19.34
N ILE A 259 -23.04 -3.42 19.28
CA ILE A 259 -22.48 -2.79 20.49
C ILE A 259 -23.54 -2.10 21.35
N LYS A 260 -24.55 -1.45 20.76
CA LYS A 260 -25.66 -0.85 21.52
C LYS A 260 -26.37 -1.92 22.31
N LYS A 261 -26.66 -3.06 21.68
CA LYS A 261 -27.33 -4.16 22.35
C LYS A 261 -26.47 -4.76 23.48
N LEU A 262 -25.17 -4.92 23.26
CA LEU A 262 -24.25 -5.37 24.30
C LEU A 262 -24.27 -4.43 25.52
N PHE A 263 -24.17 -3.12 25.30
CA PHE A 263 -24.10 -2.15 26.40
C PHE A 263 -25.44 -1.95 27.11
N GLU A 264 -26.57 -2.00 26.40
CA GLU A 264 -27.91 -2.02 27.00
C GLU A 264 -28.07 -3.20 27.97
N ASP A 265 -27.70 -4.41 27.52
CA ASP A 265 -27.76 -5.62 28.36
C ASP A 265 -26.78 -5.51 29.55
N ALA A 266 -25.58 -4.95 29.31
CA ALA A 266 -24.57 -4.74 30.35
C ALA A 266 -25.02 -3.77 31.46
N VAL A 267 -25.74 -2.69 31.11
CA VAL A 267 -26.28 -1.74 32.11
C VAL A 267 -27.22 -2.46 33.08
N THR A 268 -28.01 -3.42 32.60
CA THR A 268 -28.92 -4.21 33.44
C THR A 268 -28.15 -5.22 34.29
N GLN A 269 -27.23 -5.97 33.67
CA GLN A 269 -26.48 -7.03 34.32
C GLN A 269 -25.51 -6.50 35.40
N LEU A 270 -24.95 -5.32 35.19
CA LEU A 270 -23.95 -4.72 36.09
C LEU A 270 -24.57 -3.79 37.15
N HIS A 271 -25.87 -3.85 37.40
CA HIS A 271 -26.56 -2.97 38.38
C HIS A 271 -25.96 -3.02 39.79
N ALA A 272 -25.37 -4.15 40.20
CA ALA A 272 -24.69 -4.31 41.48
C ALA A 272 -23.29 -3.67 41.53
N TYR A 273 -22.78 -3.18 40.39
CA TYR A 273 -21.44 -2.61 40.21
C TYR A 273 -21.54 -1.20 39.59
N PRO A 274 -21.84 -0.14 40.39
CA PRO A 274 -22.19 1.18 39.87
C PRO A 274 -21.16 1.79 38.91
N GLU A 275 -19.86 1.58 39.16
CA GLU A 275 -18.79 2.08 38.28
C GLU A 275 -18.80 1.41 36.89
N LEU A 276 -19.01 0.08 36.85
CA LEU A 276 -19.06 -0.68 35.59
C LEU A 276 -20.37 -0.43 34.85
N GLN A 277 -21.47 -0.26 35.59
CA GLN A 277 -22.75 0.16 35.03
C GLN A 277 -22.66 1.55 34.39
N SER A 278 -22.03 2.51 35.09
CA SER A 278 -21.81 3.86 34.57
C SER A 278 -20.97 3.83 33.30
N LEU A 279 -19.90 3.03 33.28
CA LEU A 279 -19.10 2.79 32.08
C LEU A 279 -19.97 2.26 30.91
N ALA A 280 -20.79 1.23 31.14
CA ALA A 280 -21.68 0.69 30.12
C ALA A 280 -22.66 1.74 29.59
N GLN A 281 -23.23 2.57 30.47
CA GLN A 281 -24.14 3.66 30.10
C GLN A 281 -23.44 4.75 29.25
N GLN A 282 -22.21 5.10 29.62
CA GLN A 282 -21.38 6.04 28.85
C GLN A 282 -21.06 5.48 27.45
N LEU A 283 -20.63 4.22 27.37
CA LEU A 283 -20.34 3.56 26.10
C LEU A 283 -21.59 3.39 25.22
N HIS A 284 -22.75 3.11 25.82
CA HIS A 284 -24.03 3.10 25.10
C HIS A 284 -24.38 4.47 24.52
N THR A 285 -24.12 5.53 25.27
CA THR A 285 -24.29 6.91 24.80
C THR A 285 -23.33 7.23 23.65
N ASP A 286 -22.05 6.89 23.78
CA ASP A 286 -21.04 7.08 22.74
C ASP A 286 -21.36 6.29 21.46
N ALA A 287 -21.92 5.08 21.60
CA ALA A 287 -22.40 4.27 20.47
C ALA A 287 -23.46 5.00 19.64
N SER A 288 -24.26 5.87 20.25
CA SER A 288 -25.31 6.63 19.56
C SER A 288 -24.84 7.93 18.91
N LYS A 289 -23.64 8.41 19.25
CA LYS A 289 -23.07 9.63 18.68
C LYS A 289 -22.54 9.35 17.28
N LYS A 290 -22.68 10.33 16.38
CA LYS A 290 -22.16 10.26 15.01
C LYS A 290 -20.63 10.32 15.03
N LYS A 291 -19.97 9.36 14.37
CA LYS A 291 -18.53 9.35 14.13
C LYS A 291 -18.21 9.86 12.73
N THR A 292 -17.02 10.42 12.57
CA THR A 292 -16.50 10.83 11.26
C THR A 292 -15.82 9.67 10.55
N THR A 293 -15.79 9.68 9.22
CA THR A 293 -15.05 8.67 8.46
C THR A 293 -13.57 8.61 8.87
N GLY A 294 -12.95 9.76 9.16
CA GLY A 294 -11.57 9.81 9.65
C GLY A 294 -11.32 8.99 10.92
N GLN A 295 -12.29 8.92 11.85
CA GLN A 295 -12.18 8.07 13.05
C GLN A 295 -12.19 6.58 12.70
N TYR A 296 -12.98 6.17 11.71
CA TYR A 296 -12.98 4.79 11.22
C TYR A 296 -11.71 4.45 10.43
N ILE A 297 -11.16 5.41 9.68
CA ILE A 297 -9.92 5.21 8.92
C ILE A 297 -8.70 5.10 9.86
N ASP A 298 -8.69 5.87 10.96
CA ASP A 298 -7.67 5.79 11.99
C ASP A 298 -7.58 4.36 12.56
N SER A 299 -8.72 3.81 13.01
CA SER A 299 -8.86 2.41 13.48
C SER A 299 -7.69 1.92 14.34
N LEU A 300 -7.19 2.75 15.28
CA LEU A 300 -6.02 2.42 16.11
C LEU A 300 -6.02 0.97 16.64
N PHE A 301 -7.11 0.57 17.29
CA PHE A 301 -7.21 -0.75 17.91
C PHE A 301 -7.38 -1.88 16.89
N GLY A 302 -8.05 -1.62 15.76
CA GLY A 302 -8.15 -2.60 14.67
C GLY A 302 -6.80 -2.83 13.99
N ARG A 303 -6.07 -1.76 13.67
CA ARG A 303 -4.70 -1.82 13.14
C ARG A 303 -3.74 -2.51 14.10
N ARG A 304 -3.84 -2.20 15.40
CA ARG A 304 -3.03 -2.87 16.42
C ARG A 304 -3.31 -4.36 16.46
N PHE A 305 -4.58 -4.75 16.50
CA PHE A 305 -4.97 -6.15 16.54
C PHE A 305 -4.47 -6.93 15.31
N ASP A 306 -4.69 -6.41 14.11
CA ASP A 306 -4.20 -7.04 12.87
C ASP A 306 -2.68 -7.20 12.91
N SER A 307 -1.96 -6.14 13.30
CA SER A 307 -0.50 -6.14 13.38
C SER A 307 0.02 -7.17 14.39
N GLU A 308 -0.60 -7.27 15.56
CA GLU A 308 -0.21 -8.21 16.60
C GLU A 308 -0.57 -9.65 16.25
N LEU A 309 -1.68 -9.87 15.54
CA LEU A 309 -2.03 -11.19 15.02
C LEU A 309 -0.92 -11.70 14.09
N ALA A 310 -0.51 -10.86 13.12
CA ALA A 310 0.55 -11.22 12.19
C ALA A 310 1.90 -11.42 12.90
N HIS A 311 2.21 -10.57 13.88
CA HIS A 311 3.41 -10.70 14.69
C HIS A 311 3.44 -12.01 15.48
N GLU A 312 2.35 -12.38 16.16
CA GLU A 312 2.26 -13.66 16.89
C GLU A 312 2.40 -14.86 15.94
N MET A 313 1.83 -14.78 14.73
CA MET A 313 2.00 -15.82 13.70
C MET A 313 3.46 -15.94 13.22
N VAL A 314 4.18 -14.83 13.09
CA VAL A 314 5.61 -14.78 12.72
C VAL A 314 6.51 -15.22 13.86
N LYS A 315 6.17 -14.89 15.11
CA LYS A 315 6.96 -15.25 16.28
C LYS A 315 6.96 -16.76 16.54
N ALA A 316 5.84 -17.43 16.25
CA ALA A 316 5.67 -18.86 16.48
C ALA A 316 5.05 -19.56 15.25
N PRO A 317 5.78 -19.69 14.13
CA PRO A 317 5.25 -20.35 12.94
C PRO A 317 5.04 -21.85 13.19
N SER A 318 3.98 -22.42 12.61
CA SER A 318 3.79 -23.87 12.62
C SER A 318 4.80 -24.60 11.72
N GLU A 319 5.03 -25.90 11.94
CA GLU A 319 5.84 -26.71 11.03
C GLU A 319 5.26 -26.75 9.62
N ASN A 320 3.94 -26.76 9.50
CA ASN A 320 3.26 -26.67 8.21
C ASN A 320 3.55 -25.34 7.52
N ALA A 321 3.56 -24.22 8.25
CA ALA A 321 3.93 -22.92 7.71
C ALA A 321 5.34 -22.95 7.10
N LYS A 322 6.32 -23.49 7.84
CA LYS A 322 7.71 -23.63 7.37
C LYS A 322 7.82 -24.56 6.16
N LYS A 323 7.17 -25.73 6.21
CA LYS A 323 7.14 -26.72 5.12
C LYS A 323 6.56 -26.12 3.85
N THR A 324 5.37 -25.52 3.92
CA THR A 324 4.67 -24.94 2.77
C THR A 324 5.48 -23.80 2.17
N SER A 325 6.05 -22.89 2.97
CA SER A 325 6.94 -21.84 2.44
C SER A 325 8.16 -22.41 1.73
N ARG A 326 8.77 -23.48 2.26
CA ARG A 326 9.89 -24.16 1.59
C ARG A 326 9.47 -24.76 0.25
N GLN A 327 8.30 -25.40 0.18
CA GLN A 327 7.76 -25.95 -1.07
C GLN A 327 7.47 -24.84 -2.09
N THR A 328 6.90 -23.71 -1.68
CA THR A 328 6.71 -22.54 -2.56
C THR A 328 8.04 -22.05 -3.11
N GLY A 329 9.07 -21.93 -2.26
CA GLY A 329 10.40 -21.49 -2.67
C GLY A 329 11.06 -22.45 -3.68
N GLN A 330 10.97 -23.76 -3.43
CA GLN A 330 11.46 -24.79 -4.34
C GLN A 330 10.75 -24.76 -5.69
N PHE A 331 9.43 -24.62 -5.68
CA PHE A 331 8.63 -24.52 -6.90
C PHE A 331 9.05 -23.30 -7.74
N LEU A 332 9.25 -22.13 -7.12
CA LEU A 332 9.64 -20.91 -7.83
C LEU A 332 11.05 -20.99 -8.43
N ILE A 333 11.98 -21.68 -7.78
CA ILE A 333 13.30 -21.97 -8.38
C ILE A 333 13.12 -22.82 -9.63
N GLN A 334 12.34 -23.90 -9.56
CA GLN A 334 12.12 -24.80 -10.70
C GLN A 334 11.46 -24.07 -11.88
N GLU A 335 10.47 -23.21 -11.60
CA GLU A 335 9.84 -22.39 -12.64
C GLU A 335 10.83 -21.42 -13.29
N PHE A 336 11.71 -20.79 -12.50
CA PHE A 336 12.75 -19.93 -13.03
C PHE A 336 13.77 -20.70 -13.89
N GLU A 337 14.22 -21.88 -13.44
CA GLU A 337 15.12 -22.74 -14.21
C GLU A 337 14.50 -23.18 -15.54
N GLN A 338 13.23 -23.60 -15.52
CA GLN A 338 12.50 -23.95 -16.74
C GLN A 338 12.34 -22.76 -17.69
N PHE A 339 12.08 -21.56 -17.15
CA PHE A 339 12.02 -20.34 -17.94
C PHE A 339 13.35 -20.04 -18.61
N MET A 340 14.47 -20.12 -17.88
CA MET A 340 15.81 -19.92 -18.43
C MET A 340 16.13 -20.96 -19.52
N HIS A 341 15.78 -22.23 -19.29
CA HIS A 341 15.97 -23.29 -20.28
C HIS A 341 15.15 -23.07 -21.56
N LYS A 342 13.90 -22.61 -21.44
CA LYS A 342 13.03 -22.29 -22.61
C LYS A 342 13.56 -21.11 -23.42
N LEU A 343 14.07 -20.08 -22.76
CA LEU A 343 14.66 -18.93 -23.45
C LEU A 343 15.99 -19.28 -24.14
N PHE A 344 16.75 -20.23 -23.58
CA PHE A 344 18.09 -20.58 -24.03
C PHE A 344 18.27 -22.11 -24.12
N PRO A 345 17.65 -22.77 -25.12
CA PRO A 345 17.65 -24.24 -25.23
C PRO A 345 18.99 -24.86 -25.65
N ASN A 346 19.88 -24.07 -26.27
CA ASN A 346 21.19 -24.56 -26.73
C ASN A 346 22.26 -24.40 -25.65
N THR A 347 22.64 -25.50 -25.02
CA THR A 347 23.67 -25.59 -23.96
C THR A 347 25.11 -25.48 -24.47
N ALA A 348 25.33 -25.36 -25.77
CA ALA A 348 26.66 -25.26 -26.39
C ALA A 348 27.39 -23.93 -26.11
N ASP A 349 26.72 -22.98 -25.45
CA ASP A 349 27.25 -21.66 -25.08
C ASP A 349 27.00 -21.43 -23.57
N SER A 350 27.48 -22.37 -22.75
CA SER A 350 27.25 -22.40 -21.29
C SER A 350 27.70 -21.12 -20.59
N GLU A 351 28.80 -20.50 -21.04
CA GLU A 351 29.25 -19.21 -20.53
C GLU A 351 28.18 -18.12 -20.73
N ARG A 352 27.55 -18.05 -21.92
CA ARG A 352 26.47 -17.09 -22.17
C ARG A 352 25.19 -17.40 -21.39
N HIS A 353 24.97 -18.66 -21.01
CA HIS A 353 23.83 -19.03 -20.17
C HIS A 353 24.03 -18.53 -18.73
N ASP A 354 25.21 -18.73 -18.17
CA ASP A 354 25.54 -18.34 -16.80
C ASP A 354 25.62 -16.82 -16.63
N ASP A 355 26.17 -16.10 -17.62
CA ASP A 355 26.15 -14.63 -17.66
C ASP A 355 24.73 -14.06 -17.63
N ARG A 356 23.79 -14.73 -18.33
CA ARG A 356 22.38 -14.30 -18.36
C ARG A 356 21.68 -14.54 -17.04
N ILE A 357 21.91 -15.69 -16.41
CA ILE A 357 21.39 -15.95 -15.06
C ILE A 357 21.91 -14.87 -14.10
N THR A 358 23.22 -14.59 -14.14
CA THR A 358 23.85 -13.55 -13.31
C THR A 358 23.19 -12.18 -13.53
N ALA A 359 22.95 -11.79 -14.78
CA ALA A 359 22.26 -10.54 -15.09
C ALA A 359 20.82 -10.50 -14.54
N LYS A 360 20.07 -11.61 -14.63
CA LYS A 360 18.72 -11.71 -14.06
C LYS A 360 18.73 -11.64 -12.54
N MET A 361 19.67 -12.30 -11.86
CA MET A 361 19.82 -12.22 -10.40
C MET A 361 20.15 -10.80 -9.95
N ALA A 362 21.07 -10.11 -10.62
CA ALA A 362 21.41 -8.72 -10.33
C ALA A 362 20.20 -7.77 -10.52
N SER A 363 19.42 -7.97 -11.59
CA SER A 363 18.19 -7.21 -11.83
C SER A 363 17.15 -7.45 -10.73
N PHE A 364 16.96 -8.72 -10.33
CA PHE A 364 16.02 -9.08 -9.26
C PHE A 364 16.44 -8.49 -7.90
N ALA A 365 17.72 -8.56 -7.56
CA ALA A 365 18.25 -7.92 -6.36
C ALA A 365 18.01 -6.40 -6.37
N LYS A 366 18.17 -5.73 -7.51
CA LYS A 366 17.83 -4.31 -7.67
C LYS A 366 16.34 -4.02 -7.43
N ASP A 367 15.45 -4.90 -7.88
CA ASP A 367 14.01 -4.74 -7.64
C ASP A 367 13.64 -4.96 -6.16
N ILE A 368 14.31 -5.86 -5.45
CA ILE A 368 14.13 -6.03 -4.00
C ILE A 368 14.66 -4.80 -3.24
N LYS A 369 15.83 -4.25 -3.62
CA LYS A 369 16.42 -3.05 -2.99
C LYS A 369 15.55 -1.80 -3.07
N LYS A 370 14.62 -1.72 -4.03
CA LYS A 370 13.63 -0.63 -4.11
C LYS A 370 12.51 -0.74 -3.06
N ASP A 371 12.45 -1.84 -2.32
CA ASP A 371 11.35 -2.13 -1.40
C ASP A 371 11.86 -2.82 -0.13
N ILE A 372 12.96 -2.31 0.44
CA ILE A 372 13.56 -2.79 1.69
C ILE A 372 12.52 -2.80 2.82
N ARG A 373 12.56 -3.84 3.65
CA ARG A 373 11.73 -3.99 4.85
C ARG A 373 12.58 -4.03 6.12
N PRO A 374 12.05 -3.56 7.26
CA PRO A 374 12.78 -3.57 8.53
C PRO A 374 13.29 -4.95 8.94
N TRP A 375 12.46 -5.97 8.75
CA TRP A 375 12.75 -7.36 9.12
C TRP A 375 13.74 -8.07 8.20
N PHE A 376 14.18 -7.46 7.07
CA PHE A 376 15.21 -8.08 6.21
C PHE A 376 16.49 -8.41 6.99
N SER A 377 16.80 -7.59 7.99
CA SER A 377 17.87 -7.80 8.97
C SER A 377 17.81 -9.14 9.71
N GLN A 378 16.62 -9.75 9.82
CA GLN A 378 16.40 -11.05 10.47
C GLN A 378 16.62 -12.23 9.53
N VAL A 379 16.91 -11.98 8.24
CA VAL A 379 17.03 -13.02 7.21
C VAL A 379 18.41 -12.96 6.55
N PRO A 380 19.39 -13.70 7.10
CA PRO A 380 20.76 -13.69 6.59
C PRO A 380 20.87 -14.03 5.10
N GLU A 381 20.11 -15.01 4.61
CA GLU A 381 20.19 -15.44 3.21
C GLU A 381 19.65 -14.39 2.23
N LEU A 382 18.68 -13.58 2.67
CA LEU A 382 18.21 -12.44 1.89
C LEU A 382 19.30 -11.37 1.84
N THR A 383 19.92 -11.02 2.97
CA THR A 383 21.02 -10.06 2.99
C THR A 383 22.20 -10.52 2.12
N ALA A 384 22.58 -11.79 2.21
CA ALA A 384 23.65 -12.38 1.40
C ALA A 384 23.34 -12.33 -0.10
N PHE A 385 22.09 -12.56 -0.51
CA PHE A 385 21.68 -12.40 -1.91
C PHE A 385 21.70 -10.94 -2.38
N LEU A 386 21.32 -9.99 -1.52
CA LEU A 386 21.35 -8.57 -1.87
C LEU A 386 22.77 -8.02 -1.99
N ASP A 387 23.71 -8.56 -1.22
CA ASP A 387 25.13 -8.21 -1.28
C ASP A 387 25.82 -8.89 -2.48
N GLU A 388 25.56 -10.18 -2.66
CA GLU A 388 26.14 -10.99 -3.73
C GLU A 388 25.03 -11.76 -4.48
N PRO A 389 24.45 -11.18 -5.55
CA PRO A 389 23.27 -11.73 -6.22
C PRO A 389 23.64 -12.88 -7.17
N THR A 390 24.11 -13.98 -6.62
CA THR A 390 24.38 -15.22 -7.35
C THR A 390 23.16 -16.13 -7.37
N PHE A 391 23.10 -17.05 -8.33
CA PHE A 391 22.03 -18.05 -8.37
C PHE A 391 22.07 -19.01 -7.18
N ALA A 392 23.26 -19.29 -6.65
CA ALA A 392 23.42 -20.09 -5.43
C ALA A 392 22.80 -19.37 -4.22
N ASN A 393 23.08 -18.08 -4.03
CA ASN A 393 22.48 -17.29 -2.96
C ASN A 393 20.96 -17.13 -3.15
N PHE A 394 20.49 -17.00 -4.39
CA PHE A 394 19.05 -17.03 -4.69
C PHE A 394 18.40 -18.36 -4.25
N LYS A 395 19.00 -19.51 -4.57
CA LYS A 395 18.47 -20.82 -4.14
C LYS A 395 18.46 -20.96 -2.63
N ALA A 396 19.53 -20.52 -1.95
CA ALA A 396 19.61 -20.55 -0.50
C ALA A 396 18.53 -19.66 0.13
N MET A 397 18.38 -18.42 -0.35
CA MET A 397 17.36 -17.48 0.06
C MET A 397 15.95 -18.04 -0.09
N MET A 398 15.64 -18.72 -1.20
CA MET A 398 14.31 -19.25 -1.47
C MET A 398 13.99 -20.54 -0.69
N THR A 399 14.98 -21.37 -0.35
CA THR A 399 14.73 -22.71 0.23
C THR A 399 15.02 -22.85 1.71
N LYS A 400 15.85 -21.97 2.29
CA LYS A 400 16.13 -22.01 3.73
C LYS A 400 14.98 -21.36 4.48
N VAL A 401 14.21 -22.16 5.23
CA VAL A 401 13.05 -21.71 6.01
C VAL A 401 13.09 -22.32 7.40
N ASN A 402 13.58 -21.56 8.38
CA ASN A 402 13.82 -22.04 9.74
C ASN A 402 12.88 -21.43 10.77
N ASP A 403 12.49 -20.17 10.57
CA ASP A 403 11.65 -19.40 11.49
C ASP A 403 10.54 -18.64 10.75
N GLY A 404 9.83 -17.75 11.46
CA GLY A 404 8.71 -17.04 10.87
C GLY A 404 9.10 -15.89 9.95
N PHE A 405 10.28 -15.30 10.12
CA PHE A 405 10.81 -14.31 9.18
C PHE A 405 11.10 -14.97 7.84
N ASP A 406 11.67 -16.17 7.85
CA ASP A 406 11.83 -16.97 6.64
C ASP A 406 10.48 -17.38 6.04
N VAL A 407 9.46 -17.65 6.86
CA VAL A 407 8.12 -18.00 6.39
C VAL A 407 7.50 -16.85 5.59
N ILE A 408 7.60 -15.60 6.07
CA ILE A 408 7.05 -14.42 5.39
C ILE A 408 7.92 -13.92 4.24
N LYS A 409 9.21 -14.23 4.26
CA LYS A 409 10.15 -13.94 3.15
C LYS A 409 9.72 -14.59 1.85
N VAL A 410 9.33 -15.87 1.87
CA VAL A 410 8.99 -16.57 0.63
C VAL A 410 7.79 -15.95 -0.11
N PRO A 411 6.63 -15.66 0.50
CA PRO A 411 5.53 -14.98 -0.18
C PRO A 411 5.91 -13.55 -0.60
N PHE A 412 6.74 -12.82 0.16
CA PHE A 412 7.31 -11.54 -0.30
C PHE A 412 8.04 -11.71 -1.64
N LEU A 413 9.00 -12.65 -1.70
CA LEU A 413 9.81 -12.91 -2.88
C LEU A 413 8.98 -13.45 -4.04
N ALA A 414 7.99 -14.31 -3.77
CA ALA A 414 7.06 -14.83 -4.76
C ALA A 414 6.28 -13.71 -5.46
N VAL A 415 5.76 -12.75 -4.68
CA VAL A 415 5.09 -11.57 -5.24
C VAL A 415 6.06 -10.73 -6.06
N LYS A 416 7.31 -10.53 -5.60
CA LYS A 416 8.33 -9.81 -6.37
C LYS A 416 8.66 -10.51 -7.69
N MET A 417 8.87 -11.82 -7.67
CA MET A 417 9.10 -12.61 -8.89
C MET A 417 7.91 -12.53 -9.84
N ALA A 418 6.68 -12.54 -9.32
CA ALA A 418 5.47 -12.45 -10.14
C ALA A 418 5.33 -11.12 -10.89
N ILE A 419 5.85 -10.02 -10.33
CA ILE A 419 5.74 -8.68 -10.94
C ILE A 419 7.01 -8.24 -11.69
N SER A 420 8.16 -8.87 -11.44
CA SER A 420 9.40 -8.61 -12.17
C SER A 420 9.40 -9.36 -13.51
N GLN A 421 9.46 -8.61 -14.62
CA GLN A 421 9.48 -9.17 -15.98
C GLN A 421 10.64 -10.15 -16.19
N ASP A 422 11.75 -9.91 -15.51
CA ASP A 422 13.00 -10.66 -15.61
C ASP A 422 12.95 -12.07 -14.99
N MET A 423 11.93 -12.37 -14.18
CA MET A 423 11.79 -13.65 -13.48
C MET A 423 10.88 -14.65 -14.21
N GLY A 424 10.33 -14.29 -15.38
CA GLY A 424 9.60 -15.22 -16.26
C GLY A 424 8.18 -15.60 -15.83
N MET A 425 7.75 -15.22 -14.62
CA MET A 425 6.44 -15.59 -14.07
C MET A 425 5.25 -14.96 -14.81
N GLY A 426 5.46 -13.84 -15.50
CA GLY A 426 4.41 -13.16 -16.26
C GLY A 426 3.78 -14.00 -17.39
N GLN A 427 4.44 -15.08 -17.81
CA GLN A 427 3.94 -16.01 -18.83
C GLN A 427 3.22 -17.23 -18.23
N ALA A 428 3.22 -17.40 -16.91
CA ALA A 428 2.58 -18.53 -16.27
C ALA A 428 1.04 -18.42 -16.34
N SER A 429 0.37 -19.55 -16.56
CA SER A 429 -1.10 -19.58 -16.71
C SER A 429 -1.83 -19.09 -15.45
N TRP A 430 -1.33 -19.49 -14.26
CA TRP A 430 -1.88 -19.05 -12.98
C TRP A 430 -1.78 -17.53 -12.80
N LYS A 431 -0.68 -16.92 -13.28
CA LYS A 431 -0.47 -15.47 -13.22
C LYS A 431 -1.39 -14.73 -14.19
N THR A 432 -1.59 -15.28 -15.39
CA THR A 432 -2.51 -14.71 -16.39
C THR A 432 -3.96 -14.70 -15.88
N GLU A 433 -4.40 -15.76 -15.20
CA GLU A 433 -5.72 -15.79 -14.56
C GLU A 433 -5.82 -14.75 -13.43
N GLY A 434 -4.80 -14.69 -12.57
CA GLY A 434 -4.72 -13.70 -11.50
C GLY A 434 -4.74 -12.27 -12.01
N ASP A 435 -4.03 -11.96 -13.09
CA ASP A 435 -4.02 -10.61 -13.69
C ASP A 435 -5.38 -10.23 -14.25
N ARG A 436 -6.11 -11.19 -14.82
CA ARG A 436 -7.48 -10.95 -15.30
C ARG A 436 -8.39 -10.55 -14.13
N PHE A 437 -8.42 -11.33 -13.05
CA PHE A 437 -9.23 -11.01 -11.88
C PHE A 437 -8.79 -9.70 -11.22
N TYR A 438 -7.49 -9.45 -11.17
CA TYR A 438 -6.92 -8.20 -10.64
C TYR A 438 -7.42 -6.96 -11.38
N MET A 439 -7.33 -6.99 -12.71
CA MET A 439 -7.75 -5.87 -13.57
C MET A 439 -9.27 -5.71 -13.62
N GLN A 440 -10.02 -6.80 -13.51
CA GLN A 440 -11.48 -6.76 -13.62
C GLN A 440 -12.16 -6.37 -12.32
N GLU A 441 -11.66 -6.82 -11.17
CA GLU A 441 -12.38 -6.71 -9.88
C GLU A 441 -11.54 -6.06 -8.77
N VAL A 442 -10.31 -6.53 -8.52
CA VAL A 442 -9.49 -6.05 -7.38
C VAL A 442 -9.14 -4.57 -7.52
N THR A 443 -8.73 -4.11 -8.69
CA THR A 443 -8.36 -2.71 -8.90
C THR A 443 -9.54 -1.74 -8.78
N LYS A 444 -10.74 -2.16 -9.17
CA LYS A 444 -11.96 -1.35 -9.11
C LYS A 444 -12.51 -1.18 -7.69
N THR A 445 -12.08 -2.02 -6.75
CA THR A 445 -12.51 -1.99 -5.35
C THR A 445 -11.54 -1.23 -4.43
N ARG A 446 -10.54 -0.54 -5.00
CA ARG A 446 -9.64 0.35 -4.27
C ARG A 446 -9.95 1.80 -4.57
N SER A 447 -10.10 2.62 -3.54
CA SER A 447 -10.07 4.08 -3.68
C SER A 447 -8.71 4.65 -3.31
N THR A 448 -7.81 3.80 -2.76
CA THR A 448 -6.49 4.27 -2.37
C THR A 448 -5.63 4.62 -3.57
N GLY A 449 -5.05 5.81 -3.52
CA GLY A 449 -4.28 6.32 -4.64
C GLY A 449 -3.53 7.58 -4.32
N THR A 450 -2.91 8.14 -5.34
CA THR A 450 -2.26 9.44 -5.27
C THR A 450 -3.20 10.56 -5.69
N GLN A 451 -4.48 10.27 -5.95
CA GLN A 451 -5.45 11.23 -6.46
C GLN A 451 -6.26 11.87 -5.34
N LEU A 452 -6.20 13.20 -5.25
CA LEU A 452 -7.05 13.99 -4.37
C LEU A 452 -7.96 14.89 -5.21
N THR A 453 -9.25 14.92 -4.90
CA THR A 453 -10.22 15.84 -5.49
C THR A 453 -10.46 16.99 -4.51
N ALA A 454 -9.95 18.17 -4.86
CA ALA A 454 -10.05 19.35 -4.00
C ALA A 454 -11.06 20.34 -4.58
N GLY A 455 -12.35 20.15 -4.29
CA GLY A 455 -13.41 21.15 -4.52
C GLY A 455 -13.58 21.66 -5.96
N THR A 456 -12.92 21.01 -6.93
CA THR A 456 -13.02 21.24 -8.37
C THR A 456 -13.10 19.86 -9.04
N ASP A 457 -13.67 19.77 -10.23
CA ASP A 457 -13.75 18.51 -11.01
C ASP A 457 -12.37 17.98 -11.48
N LEU A 458 -11.28 18.62 -11.05
CA LEU A 458 -9.90 18.24 -11.34
C LEU A 458 -9.34 17.33 -10.23
N ALA A 459 -8.98 16.09 -10.59
CA ALA A 459 -8.21 15.20 -9.73
C ALA A 459 -6.72 15.56 -9.75
N HIS A 460 -6.13 15.86 -8.58
CA HIS A 460 -4.71 16.16 -8.41
C HIS A 460 -3.93 14.90 -8.08
N LYS A 461 -2.82 14.63 -8.80
CA LYS A 461 -1.92 13.49 -8.51
C LYS A 461 -0.77 13.96 -7.62
N VAL A 462 -0.82 13.65 -6.34
CA VAL A 462 0.20 14.01 -5.36
C VAL A 462 1.31 12.94 -5.29
N LYS A 463 2.58 13.37 -5.29
CA LYS A 463 3.69 12.49 -4.88
C LYS A 463 3.62 12.32 -3.36
N LEU A 464 3.27 11.11 -2.90
CA LEU A 464 3.38 10.75 -1.50
C LEU A 464 4.86 10.59 -1.15
N ILE A 465 5.30 11.25 -0.09
CA ILE A 465 6.65 11.05 0.45
C ILE A 465 6.70 9.64 1.03
N GLU A 466 7.62 8.82 0.54
CA GLU A 466 7.88 7.51 1.13
C GLU A 466 8.50 7.72 2.51
N GLN A 467 7.86 7.17 3.54
CA GLN A 467 8.40 7.21 4.89
C GLN A 467 9.15 5.92 5.17
N GLN A 468 10.21 6.03 5.97
CA GLN A 468 10.87 4.87 6.54
C GLN A 468 10.35 4.57 7.95
N THR A 469 10.51 3.33 8.38
CA THR A 469 10.14 2.84 9.71
C THR A 469 11.07 1.70 10.08
N ASP A 470 11.22 1.45 11.36
CA ASP A 470 11.86 0.28 11.99
C ASP A 470 10.81 -0.63 12.65
N ASP A 471 9.54 -0.45 12.31
CA ASP A 471 8.39 -1.11 12.92
C ASP A 471 7.76 -2.13 11.96
N TYR A 472 7.00 -3.08 12.51
CA TYR A 472 6.08 -3.93 11.76
C TYR A 472 4.65 -3.41 11.84
N GLY A 473 3.80 -3.94 10.95
CA GLY A 473 2.36 -3.78 11.04
C GLY A 473 1.81 -2.54 10.34
N THR A 474 0.50 -2.36 10.49
CA THR A 474 -0.32 -1.41 9.72
C THR A 474 -0.52 -0.07 10.43
N ALA A 475 0.23 0.17 11.50
CA ALA A 475 0.16 1.40 12.28
C ALA A 475 0.48 2.63 11.43
N LEU A 476 -0.35 3.67 11.56
CA LEU A 476 -0.11 4.94 10.90
C LEU A 476 1.12 5.64 11.49
N PRO A 477 1.76 6.58 10.77
CA PRO A 477 2.99 7.24 11.24
C PRO A 477 2.91 7.86 12.64
N TYR A 478 1.74 8.36 13.02
CA TYR A 478 1.51 8.97 14.33
C TYR A 478 1.01 7.97 15.38
N GLN A 479 0.67 6.73 15.02
CA GLN A 479 0.16 5.74 15.97
C GLN A 479 1.33 5.06 16.70
N PRO A 480 1.13 4.60 17.94
CA PRO A 480 2.17 3.88 18.68
C PRO A 480 2.60 2.60 17.95
N ALA A 481 3.92 2.40 17.89
CA ALA A 481 4.52 1.19 17.37
C ALA A 481 4.15 -0.07 18.19
N GLY A 482 4.35 -1.23 17.55
CA GLY A 482 4.26 -2.56 18.17
C GLY A 482 5.38 -2.84 19.18
N ASP A 483 5.63 -4.12 19.41
CA ASP A 483 6.85 -4.55 20.09
C ASP A 483 8.09 -4.13 19.26
N LYS A 484 9.21 -3.86 19.93
CA LYS A 484 10.45 -3.45 19.26
C LYS A 484 11.37 -4.65 19.07
N TYR A 485 12.13 -4.61 17.98
CA TYR A 485 13.18 -5.57 17.67
C TYR A 485 14.51 -4.83 17.60
N ASP A 486 15.47 -5.23 18.43
CA ASP A 486 16.75 -4.53 18.57
C ASP A 486 17.55 -4.45 17.25
N ASN A 487 17.35 -5.44 16.38
CA ASN A 487 18.11 -5.59 15.15
C ASN A 487 17.32 -5.23 13.88
N PHE A 488 16.11 -4.66 13.99
CA PHE A 488 15.39 -4.22 12.80
C PHE A 488 16.14 -3.08 12.10
N GLY A 489 16.24 -3.19 10.78
CA GLY A 489 16.76 -2.09 9.95
C GLY A 489 15.67 -1.06 9.68
N TYR A 490 16.05 0.03 9.01
CA TYR A 490 15.07 0.96 8.45
C TYR A 490 14.62 0.48 7.06
N GLY A 491 13.31 0.46 6.86
CA GLY A 491 12.70 0.08 5.58
C GLY A 491 11.45 0.90 5.31
N ARG A 492 10.80 0.64 4.18
CA ARG A 492 9.62 1.40 3.75
C ARG A 492 8.42 1.19 4.69
N LYS A 493 7.77 2.28 5.09
CA LYS A 493 6.48 2.28 5.81
C LYS A 493 5.32 2.21 4.82
N VAL A 494 4.88 0.99 4.49
CA VAL A 494 3.85 0.77 3.45
C VAL A 494 2.52 1.46 3.79
N ALA A 495 2.10 1.39 5.07
CA ALA A 495 0.88 2.04 5.56
C ALA A 495 0.89 3.58 5.40
N ALA A 496 2.06 4.20 5.23
CA ALA A 496 2.19 5.64 4.98
C ALA A 496 2.13 5.99 3.48
N GLY A 497 2.33 5.01 2.58
CA GLY A 497 2.50 5.21 1.14
C GLY A 497 1.22 5.18 0.31
N ARG A 498 0.05 5.02 0.93
CA ARG A 498 -1.28 5.08 0.29
C ARG A 498 -2.16 6.06 1.04
N ILE A 499 -3.19 6.58 0.36
CA ILE A 499 -4.17 7.50 0.93
C ILE A 499 -5.54 6.90 0.72
N LEU A 500 -6.30 6.67 1.80
CA LEU A 500 -7.74 6.45 1.69
C LEU A 500 -8.44 7.80 1.78
N THR A 501 -9.03 8.28 0.69
CA THR A 501 -9.65 9.62 0.65
C THR A 501 -11.05 9.60 1.28
N PRO A 502 -11.29 10.32 2.39
CA PRO A 502 -12.60 10.36 3.03
C PRO A 502 -13.70 10.79 2.07
N GLY A 503 -14.79 10.03 2.01
CA GLY A 503 -15.93 10.27 1.13
C GLY A 503 -15.76 9.77 -0.30
N GLN A 504 -14.63 9.12 -0.64
CA GLN A 504 -14.39 8.48 -1.93
C GLN A 504 -14.19 6.97 -1.80
N GLU A 505 -14.51 6.41 -0.63
CA GLU A 505 -14.35 4.99 -0.35
C GLU A 505 -15.13 4.14 -1.37
N THR A 506 -14.60 2.99 -1.74
CA THR A 506 -15.37 2.02 -2.51
C THR A 506 -16.40 1.33 -1.64
N GLU A 507 -17.30 0.55 -2.24
CA GLU A 507 -18.24 -0.27 -1.48
C GLU A 507 -17.53 -1.25 -0.54
N PHE A 508 -16.45 -1.87 -1.01
CA PHE A 508 -15.61 -2.76 -0.21
C PHE A 508 -15.07 -2.04 1.04
N GLU A 509 -14.50 -0.85 0.87
CA GLU A 509 -13.91 -0.08 1.97
C GLU A 509 -14.99 0.43 2.94
N ARG A 510 -16.14 0.91 2.43
CA ARG A 510 -17.28 1.31 3.28
C ARG A 510 -17.77 0.15 4.14
N ASN A 511 -17.91 -1.04 3.56
CA ASN A 511 -18.37 -2.22 4.28
C ASN A 511 -17.38 -2.63 5.38
N ALA A 512 -16.08 -2.58 5.09
CA ALA A 512 -15.03 -2.84 6.08
C ALA A 512 -15.09 -1.85 7.26
N LEU A 513 -15.15 -0.55 6.97
CA LEU A 513 -15.20 0.51 7.98
C LEU A 513 -16.47 0.43 8.83
N ALA A 514 -17.62 0.09 8.24
CA ALA A 514 -18.89 -0.06 8.93
C ALA A 514 -18.92 -1.21 9.95
N GLN A 515 -18.03 -2.19 9.80
CA GLN A 515 -17.83 -3.31 10.73
C GLN A 515 -16.64 -3.09 11.69
N GLY A 516 -16.02 -1.90 11.66
CA GLY A 516 -14.90 -1.56 12.52
C GLY A 516 -13.56 -2.16 12.08
N HIS A 517 -13.45 -2.69 10.85
CA HIS A 517 -12.18 -3.18 10.30
C HIS A 517 -11.28 -2.06 9.82
N SER A 518 -9.97 -2.30 9.88
CA SER A 518 -8.98 -1.38 9.34
C SER A 518 -8.89 -1.48 7.81
N VAL A 519 -8.65 -0.33 7.16
CA VAL A 519 -8.37 -0.23 5.72
C VAL A 519 -7.01 0.44 5.55
N VAL A 520 -6.10 -0.22 4.84
CA VAL A 520 -4.71 0.21 4.64
C VAL A 520 -4.50 0.62 3.19
N THR A 521 -4.71 -0.30 2.24
CA THR A 521 -4.44 -0.07 0.82
C THR A 521 -5.56 -0.54 -0.12
N GLY A 522 -6.65 -1.07 0.42
CA GLY A 522 -7.76 -1.71 -0.28
C GLY A 522 -7.49 -3.18 -0.62
N ALA A 523 -8.42 -3.82 -1.34
CA ALA A 523 -8.39 -5.25 -1.65
C ALA A 523 -7.02 -5.74 -2.14
N SER A 524 -6.49 -6.84 -1.58
CA SER A 524 -5.09 -7.23 -1.76
C SER A 524 -4.75 -7.90 -3.10
N GLY A 525 -3.86 -7.26 -3.86
CA GLY A 525 -3.36 -7.79 -5.14
C GLY A 525 -2.32 -8.88 -4.94
N SER A 526 -1.51 -8.76 -3.89
CA SER A 526 -0.57 -9.79 -3.48
C SER A 526 -1.28 -11.06 -3.03
N THR A 527 -2.41 -10.93 -2.31
CA THR A 527 -3.25 -12.09 -1.98
C THR A 527 -3.77 -12.76 -3.25
N ASN A 528 -4.26 -11.98 -4.22
CA ASN A 528 -4.69 -12.53 -5.51
C ASN A 528 -3.57 -13.33 -6.21
N ILE A 529 -2.37 -12.77 -6.34
CA ILE A 529 -1.21 -13.46 -6.92
C ILE A 529 -0.93 -14.77 -6.18
N MET A 530 -0.81 -14.70 -4.86
CA MET A 530 -0.41 -15.84 -4.04
C MET A 530 -1.45 -16.94 -4.00
N VAL A 531 -2.76 -16.62 -3.96
CA VAL A 531 -3.80 -17.65 -3.97
C VAL A 531 -3.82 -18.41 -5.30
N HIS A 532 -3.67 -17.71 -6.43
CA HIS A 532 -3.53 -18.37 -7.73
C HIS A 532 -2.27 -19.24 -7.80
N LEU A 533 -1.13 -18.75 -7.28
CA LEU A 533 0.10 -19.53 -7.19
C LEU A 533 -0.09 -20.78 -6.31
N ASN A 534 -0.64 -20.63 -5.11
CA ASN A 534 -0.82 -21.70 -4.14
C ASN A 534 -1.76 -22.80 -4.69
N ASN A 535 -2.86 -22.40 -5.33
CA ASN A 535 -3.77 -23.35 -5.99
C ASN A 535 -3.09 -24.07 -7.16
N TYR A 536 -2.24 -23.36 -7.91
CA TYR A 536 -1.45 -23.97 -8.98
C TYR A 536 -0.47 -25.00 -8.43
N ILE A 537 0.29 -24.67 -7.37
CA ILE A 537 1.22 -25.62 -6.72
C ILE A 537 0.44 -26.83 -6.18
N ALA A 538 -0.66 -26.62 -5.46
CA ALA A 538 -1.50 -27.70 -4.95
C ALA A 538 -2.04 -28.63 -6.06
N SER A 539 -2.32 -28.08 -7.26
CA SER A 539 -2.72 -28.89 -8.42
C SER A 539 -1.59 -29.77 -8.99
N LYS A 540 -0.34 -29.47 -8.66
CA LYS A 540 0.87 -30.20 -9.10
C LYS A 540 1.47 -31.09 -8.02
N ASP A 541 1.36 -30.67 -6.76
CA ASP A 541 1.83 -31.38 -5.58
C ASP A 541 0.70 -31.51 -4.56
N PRO A 542 0.03 -32.68 -4.47
CA PRO A 542 -1.04 -32.92 -3.50
C PRO A 542 -0.60 -32.80 -2.03
N SER A 543 0.71 -32.81 -1.75
CA SER A 543 1.24 -32.63 -0.39
C SER A 543 1.37 -31.16 0.04
N PHE A 544 1.16 -30.23 -0.90
CA PHE A 544 1.16 -28.79 -0.66
C PHE A 544 -0.22 -28.32 -0.18
N SER A 545 -0.25 -27.56 0.91
CA SER A 545 -1.48 -26.96 1.43
C SER A 545 -1.65 -25.54 0.91
N ALA A 546 -2.64 -25.33 0.03
CA ALA A 546 -2.97 -23.99 -0.48
C ALA A 546 -3.44 -23.05 0.65
N ASP A 547 -4.22 -23.57 1.59
CA ASP A 547 -4.74 -22.87 2.77
C ASP A 547 -3.60 -22.38 3.68
N GLN A 548 -2.63 -23.25 3.97
CA GLN A 548 -1.44 -22.85 4.72
C GLN A 548 -0.60 -21.83 3.95
N GLY A 549 -0.50 -21.95 2.62
CA GLY A 549 0.18 -20.98 1.77
C GLY A 549 -0.51 -19.61 1.83
N TYR A 550 -1.84 -19.58 1.95
CA TYR A 550 -2.60 -18.36 2.17
C TYR A 550 -2.32 -17.77 3.56
N LEU A 551 -2.32 -18.56 4.63
CA LEU A 551 -2.01 -18.08 5.98
C LEU A 551 -0.60 -17.47 6.08
N ASN A 552 0.39 -18.07 5.41
CA ASN A 552 1.73 -17.49 5.30
C ASN A 552 1.72 -16.15 4.57
N THR A 553 0.91 -16.03 3.51
CA THR A 553 0.71 -14.79 2.76
C THR A 553 0.03 -13.71 3.62
N LEU A 554 -1.00 -14.08 4.37
CA LEU A 554 -1.70 -13.17 5.28
C LEU A 554 -0.73 -12.60 6.33
N ALA A 555 0.02 -13.49 7.00
CA ALA A 555 1.02 -13.09 7.99
C ALA A 555 2.04 -12.11 7.38
N PHE A 556 2.57 -12.41 6.19
CA PHE A 556 3.44 -11.51 5.45
C PHE A 556 2.82 -10.14 5.22
N LEU A 557 1.64 -10.06 4.59
CA LEU A 557 1.07 -8.80 4.14
C LEU A 557 0.69 -7.87 5.29
N VAL A 558 0.22 -8.45 6.40
CA VAL A 558 -0.17 -7.69 7.58
C VAL A 558 1.06 -7.29 8.39
N PHE A 559 2.05 -8.18 8.55
CA PHE A 559 3.31 -7.87 9.23
C PHE A 559 4.11 -6.78 8.51
N ASP A 560 4.11 -6.77 7.17
CA ASP A 560 4.72 -5.71 6.35
C ASP A 560 4.00 -4.35 6.45
N GLY A 561 2.80 -4.32 7.02
CA GLY A 561 1.95 -3.13 7.02
C GLY A 561 1.33 -2.82 5.67
N GLY A 562 1.30 -3.79 4.74
CA GLY A 562 0.79 -3.61 3.38
C GLY A 562 -0.72 -3.74 3.29
N HIS A 563 -1.33 -4.59 4.11
CA HIS A 563 -2.77 -4.82 4.12
C HIS A 563 -3.31 -5.12 5.52
N SER A 564 -4.60 -4.88 5.73
CA SER A 564 -5.33 -5.44 6.88
C SER A 564 -5.71 -6.90 6.65
N VAL A 565 -6.15 -7.58 7.72
CA VAL A 565 -6.66 -8.95 7.60
C VAL A 565 -7.88 -8.98 6.66
N ASN A 566 -8.77 -7.99 6.77
CA ASN A 566 -9.94 -7.86 5.91
C ASN A 566 -9.58 -7.73 4.42
N GLU A 567 -8.59 -6.91 4.08
CA GLU A 567 -8.15 -6.71 2.70
C GLU A 567 -7.58 -7.96 2.04
N SER A 568 -6.95 -8.84 2.82
CA SER A 568 -6.46 -10.12 2.34
C SER A 568 -7.58 -11.15 2.30
N LEU A 569 -8.31 -11.33 3.40
CA LEU A 569 -9.29 -12.40 3.57
C LEU A 569 -10.50 -12.26 2.64
N ALA A 570 -10.93 -11.03 2.33
CA ALA A 570 -11.97 -10.79 1.34
C ALA A 570 -11.57 -11.29 -0.06
N VAL A 571 -10.33 -11.03 -0.48
CA VAL A 571 -9.81 -11.53 -1.77
C VAL A 571 -9.69 -13.05 -1.75
N TYR A 572 -9.20 -13.62 -0.65
CA TYR A 572 -9.12 -15.07 -0.50
C TYR A 572 -10.49 -15.74 -0.63
N LYS A 573 -11.50 -15.27 0.12
CA LYS A 573 -12.86 -15.79 0.08
C LYS A 573 -13.50 -15.62 -1.30
N ALA A 574 -13.28 -14.48 -1.95
CA ALA A 574 -13.73 -14.26 -3.32
C ALA A 574 -13.12 -15.26 -4.30
N LEU A 575 -11.89 -15.71 -4.09
CA LEU A 575 -11.24 -16.71 -4.94
C LEU A 575 -11.66 -18.16 -4.65
N GLN A 576 -12.35 -18.41 -3.54
CA GLN A 576 -12.94 -19.72 -3.24
C GLN A 576 -14.25 -20.00 -4.01
N VAL A 577 -14.90 -18.94 -4.51
CA VAL A 577 -16.10 -19.05 -5.35
C VAL A 577 -15.75 -18.87 -6.83
N LYS A 578 -16.72 -19.10 -7.73
CA LYS A 578 -16.53 -19.08 -9.19
C LYS A 578 -17.43 -18.05 -9.87
N GLY A 579 -17.03 -17.59 -11.05
CA GLY A 579 -17.83 -16.71 -11.90
C GLY A 579 -18.13 -15.35 -11.25
N ASP A 580 -19.31 -14.83 -11.52
CA ASP A 580 -19.72 -13.48 -11.10
C ASP A 580 -19.88 -13.36 -9.57
N GLU A 581 -20.04 -14.48 -8.86
CA GLU A 581 -20.12 -14.52 -7.40
C GLU A 581 -18.84 -13.98 -6.73
N ARG A 582 -17.69 -14.12 -7.40
CA ARG A 582 -16.40 -13.59 -6.90
C ARG A 582 -16.49 -12.10 -6.60
N LYS A 583 -17.15 -11.34 -7.48
CA LYS A 583 -17.33 -9.89 -7.32
C LYS A 583 -18.21 -9.59 -6.12
N GLN A 584 -19.34 -10.30 -6.00
CA GLN A 584 -20.27 -10.11 -4.89
C GLN A 584 -19.60 -10.40 -3.55
N VAL A 585 -18.86 -11.51 -3.44
CA VAL A 585 -18.10 -11.84 -2.22
C VAL A 585 -17.05 -10.77 -1.93
N LEU A 586 -16.29 -10.34 -2.94
CA LEU A 586 -15.27 -9.30 -2.75
C LEU A 586 -15.86 -8.00 -2.22
N GLN A 587 -17.06 -7.60 -2.66
CA GLN A 587 -17.69 -6.35 -2.24
C GLN A 587 -18.39 -6.46 -0.88
N SER A 588 -18.96 -7.62 -0.54
CA SER A 588 -19.84 -7.78 0.62
C SER A 588 -19.20 -8.49 1.81
N TYR A 589 -18.16 -9.28 1.60
CA TYR A 589 -17.47 -9.98 2.68
C TYR A 589 -16.74 -8.99 3.58
N THR A 590 -16.81 -9.25 4.88
CA THR A 590 -16.03 -8.57 5.92
C THR A 590 -15.39 -9.62 6.81
N ALA A 591 -14.19 -9.35 7.31
CA ALA A 591 -13.37 -10.35 7.99
C ALA A 591 -14.06 -10.94 9.21
N ASN A 592 -14.31 -12.24 9.16
CA ASN A 592 -14.51 -13.05 10.34
C ASN A 592 -13.17 -13.68 10.71
N TYR A 593 -12.54 -13.27 11.81
CA TYR A 593 -11.24 -13.81 12.22
C TYR A 593 -11.32 -15.31 12.56
N THR A 594 -12.50 -15.86 12.87
CA THR A 594 -12.67 -17.31 13.06
C THR A 594 -12.51 -18.08 11.75
N ASP A 595 -12.66 -17.45 10.58
CA ASP A 595 -12.35 -18.11 9.31
C ASP A 595 -10.87 -18.54 9.25
N LEU A 596 -9.97 -17.83 9.95
CA LEU A 596 -8.56 -18.22 10.01
C LEU A 596 -8.35 -19.53 10.79
N ILE A 597 -9.22 -19.81 11.76
CA ILE A 597 -9.24 -21.06 12.51
C ILE A 597 -9.66 -22.19 11.57
N ASP A 598 -10.72 -21.98 10.79
CA ASP A 598 -11.22 -22.95 9.82
C ASP A 598 -10.18 -23.25 8.73
N ILE A 599 -9.53 -22.23 8.19
CA ILE A 599 -8.45 -22.36 7.20
C ILE A 599 -7.25 -23.13 7.76
N ALA A 600 -6.90 -22.92 9.03
CA ALA A 600 -5.79 -23.64 9.67
C ALA A 600 -6.16 -25.07 10.09
N GLY A 601 -7.45 -25.41 10.15
CA GLY A 601 -7.94 -26.72 10.61
C GLY A 601 -7.42 -27.07 12.00
N GLU A 602 -6.97 -28.32 12.19
CA GLU A 602 -6.47 -28.81 13.48
C GLU A 602 -5.23 -28.07 13.99
N ALA A 603 -4.42 -27.50 13.08
CA ALA A 603 -3.24 -26.72 13.46
C ALA A 603 -3.61 -25.40 14.16
N SER A 604 -4.87 -24.96 14.05
CA SER A 604 -5.35 -23.71 14.65
C SER A 604 -5.19 -23.64 16.17
N GLU A 605 -5.36 -24.76 16.89
CA GLU A 605 -5.32 -24.82 18.36
C GLU A 605 -3.97 -24.38 18.93
N LYS A 606 -2.87 -24.65 18.21
CA LYS A 606 -1.51 -24.36 18.68
C LYS A 606 -0.91 -23.12 18.04
N TRP A 607 -1.60 -22.51 17.07
CA TRP A 607 -1.05 -21.42 16.28
C TRP A 607 -2.02 -20.24 16.13
N VAL A 608 -3.12 -20.42 15.41
CA VAL A 608 -4.04 -19.32 15.08
C VAL A 608 -4.85 -18.84 16.29
N LYS A 609 -5.44 -19.76 17.07
CA LYS A 609 -6.23 -19.39 18.26
C LYS A 609 -5.39 -18.66 19.30
N PRO A 610 -4.21 -19.16 19.72
CA PRO A 610 -3.32 -18.41 20.59
C PRO A 610 -2.92 -17.04 20.03
N ALA A 611 -2.65 -16.94 18.72
CA ALA A 611 -2.28 -15.68 18.09
C ALA A 611 -3.43 -14.65 18.15
N LEU A 612 -4.68 -15.07 17.91
CA LEU A 612 -5.86 -14.21 18.05
C LEU A 612 -6.05 -13.71 19.49
N ASP A 613 -5.94 -14.61 20.47
CA ASP A 613 -6.06 -14.24 21.88
C ASP A 613 -4.94 -13.31 22.35
N ASN A 614 -3.70 -13.57 21.94
CA ASN A 614 -2.55 -12.73 22.28
C ASN A 614 -2.64 -11.36 21.60
N ALA A 615 -3.06 -11.30 20.34
CA ALA A 615 -3.30 -10.05 19.63
C ALA A 615 -4.38 -9.20 20.33
N PHE A 616 -5.45 -9.83 20.81
CA PHE A 616 -6.48 -9.14 21.58
C PHE A 616 -5.92 -8.58 22.90
N LYS A 617 -5.17 -9.40 23.65
CA LYS A 617 -4.52 -8.98 24.90
C LYS A 617 -3.54 -7.82 24.69
N LYS A 618 -2.69 -7.89 23.67
CA LYS A 618 -1.75 -6.81 23.30
C LYS A 618 -2.47 -5.52 22.90
N THR A 619 -3.63 -5.63 22.27
CA THR A 619 -4.50 -4.49 21.96
C THR A 619 -5.07 -3.85 23.23
N GLN A 620 -5.46 -4.66 24.23
CA GLN A 620 -5.86 -4.15 25.55
C GLN A 620 -4.68 -3.54 26.32
N GLU A 621 -3.48 -4.11 26.23
CA GLU A 621 -2.27 -3.53 26.82
C GLU A 621 -1.97 -2.14 26.24
N LEU A 622 -2.13 -1.96 24.93
CA LEU A 622 -2.04 -0.63 24.31
C LEU A 622 -3.05 0.33 24.94
N TYR A 623 -4.32 -0.07 25.06
CA TYR A 623 -5.35 0.74 25.72
C TYR A 623 -4.96 1.12 27.16
N ARG A 624 -4.44 0.17 27.96
CA ARG A 624 -3.97 0.44 29.34
C ARG A 624 -2.79 1.39 29.38
N LYS A 625 -1.80 1.24 28.48
CA LYS A 625 -0.62 2.12 28.40
C LYS A 625 -1.04 3.55 28.11
N ILE A 626 -1.90 3.70 27.13
CA ILE A 626 -2.47 4.98 26.73
C ILE A 626 -3.13 5.63 27.96
N LYS A 627 -4.02 4.92 28.66
CA LYS A 627 -4.71 5.39 29.88
C LYS A 627 -3.77 5.79 31.02
N LYS A 628 -2.65 5.09 31.22
CA LYS A 628 -1.68 5.39 32.29
C LYS A 628 -0.88 6.67 32.06
N HIS A 629 -0.71 7.10 30.82
CA HIS A 629 -0.06 8.37 30.50
C HIS A 629 -1.01 9.58 30.64
N GLU A 630 -2.27 9.33 31.00
CA GLU A 630 -3.31 10.35 31.20
C GLU A 630 -3.47 10.74 32.69
N THR A 631 -3.01 9.88 33.62
CA THR A 631 -2.96 10.07 35.08
C THR A 631 -1.59 10.51 35.54
#